data_AF-A0A0K0PJS9-F1
#
_entry.id   AF-A0A0K0PJS9-F1
#
_cell.length_a   1.000
_cell.length_b   1.000
_cell.length_c   1.000
_cell.angle_alpha   90.00
_cell.angle_beta   90.00
_cell.angle_gamma   90.00
#
_symmetry.space_group_name_H-M   'P 1'
#
loop_
_entity.id
_entity.type
_entity.pdbx_description
1 polymer ?
#
loop_
_entity_poly.entity_id
_entity_poly.type
_entity_poly.pdbx_seq_one_letter_code
_entity_poly.pdbx_strand_id
1 'polypeptide(L)'
;LPDNRHAADYQQLRERLIQELNLTPQQLHEESNLIQAGLDSIRLMRWLHWFRKNGYRLTLRELYAAPTLAAWNQLMLSRSPENAE
;
A
#
# COMPACT_ATOMS: atom_id res chain seq x y z
N LEU A 1 2.74 -10.61 20.20
CA LEU A 1 1.80 -9.57 19.69
C LEU A 1 2.27 -9.16 18.30
N PRO A 2 1.88 -9.88 17.22
CA PRO A 2 2.45 -9.64 15.89
C PRO A 2 1.76 -8.54 15.07
N ASP A 3 0.78 -7.80 15.60
CA ASP A 3 -0.11 -6.99 14.75
C ASP A 3 0.21 -5.48 14.69
N ASN A 4 1.03 -4.95 15.60
CA ASN A 4 1.22 -3.49 15.71
C ASN A 4 2.03 -2.86 14.58
N ARG A 5 2.97 -3.61 13.98
CA ARG A 5 3.86 -3.06 12.94
C ARG A 5 3.12 -2.90 11.61
N HIS A 6 2.35 -3.90 11.20
CA HIS A 6 1.54 -3.85 9.98
C HIS A 6 0.53 -2.70 10.03
N ALA A 7 -0.16 -2.54 11.15
CA ALA A 7 -1.10 -1.44 11.36
C ALA A 7 -0.42 -0.08 11.23
N ALA A 8 0.78 0.10 11.82
CA ALA A 8 1.55 1.34 11.73
C ALA A 8 2.01 1.63 10.28
N ASP A 9 2.54 0.63 9.58
CA ASP A 9 2.95 0.73 8.18
C ASP A 9 1.74 1.10 7.28
N TYR A 10 0.58 0.47 7.49
CA TYR A 10 -0.64 0.76 6.74
C TYR A 10 -1.15 2.19 6.97
N GLN A 11 -1.11 2.68 8.21
CA GLN A 11 -1.47 4.08 8.51
C GLN A 11 -0.51 5.05 7.79
N GLN A 12 0.81 4.80 7.85
CA GLN A 12 1.79 5.64 7.15
C GLN A 12 1.59 5.65 5.62
N LEU A 13 1.29 4.48 5.05
CA LEU A 13 0.95 4.33 3.64
C LEU A 13 -0.25 5.22 3.28
N ARG A 14 -1.34 5.09 4.03
CA ARG A 14 -2.58 5.85 3.81
C ARG A 14 -2.35 7.35 3.91
N GLU A 15 -1.68 7.82 4.96
CA GLU A 15 -1.40 9.25 5.15
C GLU A 15 -0.58 9.84 3.99
N ARG A 16 0.47 9.14 3.56
CA ARG A 16 1.29 9.57 2.42
C ARG A 16 0.53 9.57 1.11
N LEU A 17 -0.36 8.59 0.88
CA LEU A 17 -1.23 8.58 -0.31
C LEU A 17 -2.19 9.77 -0.31
N ILE A 18 -2.80 10.07 0.83
CA ILE A 18 -3.67 11.24 1.01
C ILE A 18 -2.91 12.53 0.66
N GLN A 19 -1.67 12.67 1.17
CA GLN A 19 -0.82 13.83 0.87
C GLN A 19 -0.39 13.87 -0.62
N GLU A 20 0.05 12.75 -1.20
CA GLU A 20 0.51 12.69 -2.60
C GLU A 20 -0.63 12.92 -3.61
N LEU A 21 -1.84 12.44 -3.31
CA LEU A 21 -3.02 12.57 -4.17
C LEU A 21 -3.84 13.82 -3.84
N ASN A 22 -3.42 14.59 -2.84
CA ASN A 22 -4.11 15.78 -2.34
C ASN A 22 -5.58 15.50 -1.96
N LEU A 23 -5.84 14.30 -1.43
CA LEU A 23 -7.16 13.85 -0.99
C LEU A 23 -7.34 14.10 0.50
N THR A 24 -8.56 13.91 0.99
CA THR A 24 -8.85 13.82 2.43
C THR A 24 -8.96 12.34 2.85
N PRO A 25 -8.76 12.00 4.13
CA PRO A 25 -8.94 10.64 4.64
C PRO A 25 -10.35 10.09 4.41
N GLN A 26 -11.36 10.95 4.30
CA GLN A 26 -12.73 10.57 3.97
C GLN A 26 -12.93 10.27 2.48
N GLN A 27 -12.17 10.91 1.60
CA GLN A 27 -12.25 10.69 0.15
C GLN A 27 -11.47 9.45 -0.30
N LEU A 28 -10.41 9.09 0.43
CA LEU A 28 -9.63 7.89 0.15
C LEU A 28 -10.26 6.67 0.84
N HIS A 29 -11.19 6.03 0.15
CA HIS A 29 -11.84 4.80 0.61
C HIS A 29 -10.93 3.58 0.39
N GLU A 30 -11.16 2.51 1.14
CA GLU A 30 -10.32 1.31 1.08
C GLU A 30 -10.39 0.63 -0.31
N GLU A 31 -11.54 0.75 -0.95
CA GLU A 31 -11.84 0.23 -2.29
C GLU A 31 -11.59 1.26 -3.41
N SER A 32 -11.18 2.48 -3.06
CA SER A 32 -10.88 3.51 -4.06
C SER A 32 -9.71 3.08 -4.93
N ASN A 33 -9.90 3.19 -6.24
CA ASN A 33 -8.85 2.92 -7.20
C ASN A 33 -7.84 4.08 -7.20
N LEU A 34 -6.65 3.81 -6.69
CA LEU A 34 -5.56 4.77 -6.54
C LEU A 34 -5.08 5.30 -7.89
N ILE A 35 -5.06 4.46 -8.92
CA ILE A 35 -4.66 4.88 -10.28
C ILE A 35 -5.66 5.89 -10.82
N GLN A 36 -6.96 5.64 -10.67
CA GLN A 36 -8.01 6.60 -11.05
C GLN A 36 -7.95 7.88 -10.20
N ALA A 37 -7.49 7.80 -8.96
CA ALA A 37 -7.28 8.95 -8.09
C ALA A 37 -6.02 9.78 -8.45
N GLY A 38 -5.22 9.36 -9.42
CA GLY A 38 -4.01 10.08 -9.88
C GLY A 38 -2.69 9.41 -9.52
N LEU A 39 -2.69 8.12 -9.18
CA LEU A 39 -1.48 7.36 -8.92
C LEU A 39 -0.85 6.87 -10.24
N ASP A 40 0.28 7.44 -10.64
CA ASP A 40 1.01 7.05 -11.85
C ASP A 40 1.97 5.87 -11.65
N SER A 41 2.43 5.28 -12.77
CA SER A 41 3.44 4.20 -12.80
C SER A 41 4.70 4.50 -12.00
N ILE A 42 5.17 5.75 -12.03
CA ILE A 42 6.36 6.19 -11.29
C ILE A 42 6.07 6.16 -9.79
N ARG A 43 4.89 6.62 -9.38
CA ARG A 43 4.48 6.63 -7.97
C ARG A 43 4.34 5.20 -7.44
N LEU A 44 3.76 4.30 -8.25
CA LEU A 44 3.69 2.87 -7.94
C LEU A 44 5.07 2.24 -7.73
N MET A 45 6.05 2.58 -8.57
CA MET A 45 7.43 2.11 -8.36
C MET A 45 8.05 2.63 -7.05
N ARG A 46 7.76 3.87 -6.66
CA ARG A 46 8.20 4.41 -5.36
C ARG A 46 7.55 3.66 -4.19
N TRP A 47 6.26 3.37 -4.30
CA TRP A 47 5.54 2.56 -3.32
C TRP A 47 6.09 1.14 -3.22
N LEU A 48 6.32 0.50 -4.36
CA LEU A 48 6.97 -0.81 -4.41
C LEU A 48 8.32 -0.82 -3.68
N HIS A 49 9.15 0.20 -3.90
CA HIS A 49 10.43 0.32 -3.21
C HIS A 49 10.23 0.48 -1.70
N TRP A 50 9.27 1.31 -1.27
CA TRP A 50 8.93 1.49 0.14
C TRP A 50 8.48 0.18 0.80
N PHE A 51 7.60 -0.59 0.15
CA PHE A 51 7.18 -1.90 0.64
C PHE A 51 8.36 -2.86 0.84
N ARG A 52 9.23 -2.97 -0.16
CA ARG A 52 10.42 -3.82 -0.08
C ARG A 52 11.38 -3.38 1.03
N LYS A 53 11.52 -2.07 1.23
CA LYS A 53 12.33 -1.51 2.32
C LYS A 53 11.77 -1.85 3.70
N ASN A 54 10.45 -1.93 3.85
CA ASN A 54 9.80 -2.35 5.10
C ASN A 54 9.75 -3.87 5.31
N GLY A 55 10.24 -4.65 4.34
CA GLY A 55 10.32 -6.11 4.42
C GLY A 55 9.21 -6.85 3.67
N TYR A 56 8.27 -6.13 3.04
CA TYR A 56 7.19 -6.74 2.25
C TYR A 56 7.69 -7.11 0.85
N ARG A 57 7.56 -8.39 0.48
CA ARG A 57 8.00 -8.90 -0.83
C ARG A 57 6.90 -8.79 -1.88
N LEU A 58 6.53 -7.55 -2.20
CA LEU A 58 5.51 -7.23 -3.20
C LEU A 58 6.12 -7.02 -4.59
N THR A 59 5.30 -7.19 -5.62
CA THR A 59 5.65 -6.91 -7.02
C THR A 59 4.80 -5.79 -7.60
N LEU A 60 5.34 -5.09 -8.61
CA LEU A 60 4.59 -4.04 -9.32
C LEU A 60 3.28 -4.58 -9.91
N ARG A 61 3.31 -5.81 -10.45
CA ARG A 61 2.15 -6.49 -11.01
C ARG A 61 1.03 -6.67 -9.99
N GLU A 62 1.36 -7.07 -8.75
CA GLU A 62 0.38 -7.22 -7.67
C GLU A 62 -0.27 -5.88 -7.31
N LEU A 63 0.53 -4.81 -7.20
CA LEU A 63 0.01 -3.46 -6.94
C LEU A 63 -0.90 -2.95 -8.07
N TYR A 64 -0.59 -3.29 -9.32
CA TYR A 64 -1.41 -2.95 -10.49
C TYR A 64 -2.66 -3.79 -10.64
N ALA A 65 -2.62 -5.06 -10.26
CA ALA A 65 -3.76 -5.97 -10.36
C ALA A 65 -4.93 -5.47 -9.52
N ALA A 66 -4.63 -4.92 -8.34
CA ALA A 66 -5.62 -4.31 -7.47
C ALA A 66 -5.03 -3.03 -6.83
N PRO A 67 -5.17 -1.87 -7.49
CA PRO A 67 -4.62 -0.60 -7.02
C PRO A 67 -5.54 0.03 -5.97
N THR A 68 -5.90 -0.72 -4.93
CA THR A 68 -6.77 -0.26 -3.84
C THR A 68 -6.06 -0.43 -2.51
N LEU A 69 -6.39 0.41 -1.54
CA LEU A 69 -5.81 0.32 -0.19
C LEU A 69 -6.10 -1.03 0.47
N ALA A 70 -7.33 -1.54 0.33
CA ALA A 70 -7.75 -2.83 0.86
C ALA A 70 -6.89 -3.96 0.29
N ALA A 71 -6.67 -3.97 -1.04
CA ALA A 71 -5.86 -5.00 -1.67
C ALA A 71 -4.39 -4.89 -1.27
N TRP A 72 -3.86 -3.67 -1.16
CA TRP A 72 -2.48 -3.45 -0.70
C TRP A 72 -2.28 -3.89 0.75
N ASN A 73 -3.26 -3.66 1.62
CA ASN A 73 -3.25 -4.14 3.00
C ASN A 73 -3.23 -5.68 3.06
N GLN A 74 -4.10 -6.34 2.27
CA GLN A 74 -4.13 -7.81 2.16
C GLN A 74 -2.80 -8.37 1.65
N LEU A 75 -2.22 -7.70 0.65
CA LEU A 75 -0.90 -8.02 0.11
C LEU A 75 0.21 -7.86 1.17
N MET A 76 0.17 -6.80 1.97
CA MET A 76 1.11 -6.61 3.08
C MET A 76 1.02 -7.78 4.07
N LEU A 77 -0.18 -8.14 4.52
CA LEU A 77 -0.41 -9.26 5.44
C LEU A 77 0.07 -10.60 4.86
N SER A 78 -0.21 -10.84 3.57
CA SER A 78 0.17 -12.09 2.90
C SER A 78 1.66 -12.21 2.61
N ARG A 79 2.35 -11.07 2.42
CA ARG A 79 3.78 -11.00 2.04
C ARG A 79 4.66 -10.42 3.15
N SER A 80 4.15 -10.41 4.37
CA SER A 80 4.92 -10.07 5.56
C SER A 80 6.17 -10.96 5.65
N PRO A 81 7.29 -10.43 6.16
CA PRO A 81 8.54 -11.19 6.28
C PRO A 81 8.39 -12.45 7.14
N GLU A 82 7.37 -12.52 8.00
CA GLU A 82 7.01 -13.67 8.84
C GLU A 82 6.35 -14.84 8.09
N ASN A 83 5.72 -14.59 6.92
CA ASN A 83 5.03 -15.61 6.12
C ASN A 83 5.91 -16.25 5.03
N ALA A 84 7.22 -15.98 5.05
CA ALA A 84 8.18 -16.58 4.13
C ALA A 84 8.82 -17.83 4.76
N GLU A 85 8.03 -18.89 4.92
CA GLU A 85 8.54 -20.27 5.12
C GLU A 85 8.86 -20.92 3.76
#